data_AF-A0A4Y7MM05-F1
#
_entry.id   AF-A0A4Y7MM05-F1
#
_cell.length_a   1.000
_cell.length_b   1.000
_cell.length_c   1.000
_cell.angle_alpha   90.00
_cell.angle_beta   90.00
_cell.angle_gamma   90.00
#
_symmetry.space_group_name_H-M   'P 1'
#
loop_
_entity.id
_entity.type
_entity.pdbx_description
1 polymer ?
#
loop_
_entity_poly.entity_id
_entity_poly.type
_entity_poly.pdbx_seq_one_letter_code
_entity_poly.pdbx_strand_id
1 'polypeptide(L)'
;MNYVMEADPSECVRFMTANGQTGRICDGLMDCHDFSDEVACNYCPEGQVHCGVGASCIDVNKRCDGIPDCPNGSDERGCLTVAPDMAAANFVHQYFHEGYIVFTEGNNTGKICVDSLNSSSLMSTARQQSFLEIFGESACRSMSYRIMERIEIRIDNEHSADYAHLTEPIRWRATFLRAPCRKRQVLYLSCSGLECGNRPVHMHPDRPGTDLTLLPSAHGDWPWFAALIRDGVHACDATLVADQWLLTASSCFDGYLI
;
A
#
# COMPACT_ATOMS: atom_id res chain seq x y z
N MET A 1 -12.19 27.30 21.50
CA MET A 1 -11.34 26.13 21.75
C MET A 1 -11.25 25.36 20.45
N ASN A 2 -10.08 25.33 19.83
CA ASN A 2 -9.84 24.59 18.58
C ASN A 2 -9.70 23.10 18.94
N TYR A 3 -10.66 22.28 18.49
CA TYR A 3 -10.58 20.83 18.61
C TYR A 3 -9.64 20.36 17.49
N VAL A 4 -8.39 20.10 17.84
CA VAL A 4 -7.47 19.37 16.96
C VAL A 4 -8.00 17.93 16.95
N MET A 5 -8.54 17.51 15.80
CA MET A 5 -8.83 16.10 15.56
C MET A 5 -7.48 15.39 15.37
N GLU A 6 -6.88 14.94 16.46
CA GLU A 6 -5.88 13.88 16.41
C GLU A 6 -6.63 12.62 15.93
N ALA A 7 -6.26 12.11 14.76
CA ALA A 7 -6.81 10.85 14.25
C ALA A 7 -6.43 9.72 15.20
N ASP A 8 -7.41 9.14 15.87
CA ASP A 8 -7.25 7.95 16.72
C ASP A 8 -7.02 6.73 15.80
N PRO A 9 -5.89 6.01 15.93
CA PRO A 9 -5.60 4.81 15.14
C PRO A 9 -6.74 3.77 15.20
N SER A 10 -7.55 3.75 16.26
CA SER A 10 -8.67 2.80 16.40
C SER A 10 -9.94 3.13 15.59
N GLU A 11 -10.01 4.28 14.91
CA GLU A 11 -11.25 4.69 14.22
C GLU A 11 -11.62 3.75 13.07
N CYS A 12 -10.63 3.25 12.32
CA CYS A 12 -10.87 2.35 11.18
C CYS A 12 -11.45 1.00 11.63
N VAL A 13 -10.80 0.32 12.59
CA VAL A 13 -11.31 -0.95 13.14
C VAL A 13 -12.67 -0.79 13.79
N ARG A 14 -12.90 0.32 14.50
CA ARG A 14 -14.21 0.62 15.10
C ARG A 14 -15.27 0.83 14.04
N PHE A 15 -14.96 1.53 12.95
CA PHE A 15 -15.85 1.71 11.81
C PHE A 15 -16.18 0.36 11.14
N MET A 16 -15.19 -0.49 10.89
CA MET A 16 -15.42 -1.83 10.33
C MET A 16 -16.28 -2.70 11.24
N THR A 17 -16.00 -2.68 12.54
CA THR A 17 -16.80 -3.40 13.54
C THR A 17 -18.25 -2.94 13.55
N ALA A 18 -18.47 -1.61 13.51
CA ALA A 18 -19.83 -1.03 13.49
C ALA A 18 -20.62 -1.39 12.23
N ASN A 19 -19.94 -1.59 11.09
CA ASN A 19 -20.55 -1.99 9.82
C ASN A 19 -20.62 -3.52 9.64
N GLY A 20 -20.29 -4.32 10.67
CA GLY A 20 -20.34 -5.79 10.60
C GLY A 20 -19.25 -6.41 9.72
N GLN A 21 -18.16 -5.69 9.46
CA GLN A 21 -17.03 -6.14 8.65
C GLN A 21 -15.93 -6.79 9.51
N THR A 22 -16.29 -7.47 10.60
CA THR A 22 -15.31 -8.06 11.53
C THR A 22 -14.45 -9.16 10.89
N GLY A 23 -14.90 -9.74 9.78
CA GLY A 23 -14.12 -10.72 9.00
C GLY A 23 -12.97 -10.11 8.17
N ARG A 24 -12.86 -8.78 8.16
CA ARG A 24 -11.74 -8.01 7.58
C ARG A 24 -10.66 -7.63 8.59
N ILE A 25 -10.89 -7.98 9.87
CA ILE A 25 -9.92 -7.74 10.93
C ILE A 25 -9.06 -8.99 11.03
N CYS A 26 -7.75 -8.83 10.93
CA CYS A 26 -6.76 -9.91 10.99
C CYS A 26 -6.96 -10.95 9.89
N ASP A 27 -7.35 -10.47 8.71
CA ASP A 27 -7.56 -11.29 7.52
C ASP A 27 -6.31 -11.32 6.63
N GLY A 28 -5.25 -10.60 7.02
CA GLY A 28 -4.02 -10.56 6.27
C GLY A 28 -3.99 -9.56 5.13
N LEU A 29 -5.03 -8.76 4.98
CA LEU A 29 -5.10 -7.66 4.07
C LEU A 29 -5.04 -6.38 4.86
N MET A 30 -4.32 -5.41 4.29
CA MET A 30 -4.34 -4.06 4.83
C MET A 30 -5.60 -3.36 4.33
N ASP A 31 -6.64 -3.34 5.14
CA ASP A 31 -7.86 -2.55 4.96
C ASP A 31 -7.79 -1.21 5.71
N CYS A 32 -7.07 -1.15 6.83
CA CYS A 32 -6.83 0.09 7.56
C CYS A 32 -5.49 0.74 7.21
N HIS A 33 -5.51 2.08 7.18
CA HIS A 33 -4.31 2.87 6.89
C HIS A 33 -3.17 2.67 7.89
N ASP A 34 -3.54 2.63 9.16
CA ASP A 34 -2.61 2.55 10.27
C ASP A 34 -2.31 1.10 10.69
N PHE A 35 -2.76 0.11 9.91
CA PHE A 35 -2.62 -1.32 10.20
C PHE A 35 -3.36 -1.79 11.44
N SER A 36 -4.27 -0.98 11.98
CA SER A 36 -5.00 -1.34 13.21
C SER A 36 -5.78 -2.64 13.05
N ASP A 37 -6.22 -2.96 11.83
CA ASP A 37 -6.88 -4.21 11.46
C ASP A 37 -5.98 -5.45 11.53
N GLU A 38 -4.67 -5.29 11.34
CA GLU A 38 -3.71 -6.40 11.32
C GLU A 38 -2.78 -6.44 12.55
N VAL A 39 -2.86 -5.42 13.42
CA VAL A 39 -2.06 -5.31 14.66
C VAL A 39 -2.90 -5.67 15.91
N ALA A 40 -4.22 -5.50 15.86
CA ALA A 40 -5.11 -5.78 16.99
C ALA A 40 -5.63 -7.23 17.04
N CYS A 41 -4.82 -8.19 16.58
CA CYS A 41 -5.22 -9.58 16.50
C CYS A 41 -5.11 -10.27 17.86
N ASN A 42 -6.21 -10.86 18.36
CA ASN A 42 -6.25 -11.53 19.67
C ASN A 42 -5.20 -12.64 19.87
N TYR A 43 -4.66 -13.18 18.78
CA TYR A 43 -3.63 -14.23 18.79
C TYR A 43 -2.21 -13.70 18.55
N CYS A 44 -2.05 -12.44 18.13
CA CYS A 44 -0.75 -11.78 18.05
C CYS A 44 -0.47 -11.06 19.38
N PRO A 45 0.74 -11.19 19.94
CA PRO A 45 1.19 -10.34 21.05
C PRO A 45 1.14 -8.85 20.69
N GLU A 46 1.01 -7.97 21.69
CA GLU A 46 1.05 -6.52 21.48
C GLU A 46 2.32 -6.10 20.73
N GLY A 47 2.15 -5.22 19.73
CA GLY A 47 3.25 -4.72 18.88
C GLY A 47 3.64 -5.65 17.72
N GLN A 48 2.91 -6.76 17.52
CA GLN A 48 3.09 -7.63 16.36
C GLN A 48 2.02 -7.40 15.29
N VAL A 49 2.39 -7.59 14.03
CA VAL A 49 1.54 -7.50 12.84
C VAL A 49 1.32 -8.90 12.29
N HIS A 50 0.10 -9.21 11.87
CA HIS A 50 -0.23 -10.47 11.22
C HIS A 50 0.34 -10.54 9.79
N CYS A 51 0.90 -11.70 9.41
CA CYS A 51 1.50 -11.91 8.10
C CYS A 51 0.48 -12.15 6.96
N GLY A 52 -0.80 -12.26 7.28
CA GLY A 52 -1.83 -12.72 6.36
C GLY A 52 -1.76 -14.18 5.97
N VAL A 53 -0.98 -14.97 6.73
CA VAL A 53 -0.82 -16.40 6.55
C VAL A 53 -0.85 -17.05 7.93
N GLY A 54 -1.90 -17.82 8.21
CA GLY A 54 -1.97 -18.65 9.43
C GLY A 54 -2.19 -17.81 10.66
N ALA A 55 -1.63 -18.21 11.78
CA ALA A 55 -1.50 -17.37 12.97
C ALA A 55 -0.05 -16.84 13.09
N SER A 56 0.60 -16.57 11.96
CA SER A 56 1.96 -16.06 11.92
C SER A 56 1.96 -14.54 12.12
N CYS A 57 2.71 -14.07 13.12
CA CYS A 57 2.87 -12.66 13.42
C CYS A 57 4.36 -12.31 13.50
N ILE A 58 4.70 -11.08 13.12
CA ILE A 58 6.05 -10.52 13.20
C ILE A 58 6.02 -9.21 13.97
N ASP A 59 7.15 -8.78 14.53
CA ASP A 59 7.24 -7.46 15.17
C ASP A 59 6.97 -6.34 14.15
N VAL A 60 6.26 -5.28 14.55
CA VAL A 60 5.96 -4.16 13.66
C VAL A 60 7.21 -3.56 13.01
N ASN A 61 8.36 -3.58 13.70
CA ASN A 61 9.62 -3.03 13.18
C ASN A 61 10.28 -3.89 12.09
N LYS A 62 9.83 -5.15 11.92
CA LYS A 62 10.32 -6.05 10.87
C LYS A 62 9.69 -5.77 9.52
N ARG A 63 8.66 -4.93 9.48
CA ARG A 63 7.98 -4.62 8.25
C ARG A 63 8.78 -3.63 7.41
N CYS A 64 9.01 -3.98 6.16
CA CYS A 64 9.77 -3.19 5.20
C CYS A 64 11.21 -2.93 5.68
N ASP A 65 11.79 -3.88 6.42
CA ASP A 65 13.16 -3.82 6.94
C ASP A 65 14.20 -4.41 5.94
N GLY A 66 13.71 -4.86 4.79
CA GLY A 66 14.48 -5.47 3.71
C GLY A 66 14.70 -6.97 3.88
N ILE A 67 14.09 -7.62 4.87
CA ILE A 67 14.20 -9.04 5.16
C ILE A 67 12.80 -9.67 5.16
N PRO A 68 12.52 -10.63 4.25
CA PRO A 68 11.27 -11.38 4.31
C PRO A 68 11.20 -12.23 5.59
N ASP A 69 10.46 -11.76 6.58
CA ASP A 69 10.20 -12.44 7.85
C ASP A 69 8.87 -13.20 7.82
N CYS A 70 7.88 -12.73 7.07
CA CYS A 70 6.64 -13.46 6.89
C CYS A 70 6.83 -14.66 5.94
N PRO A 71 6.12 -15.79 6.15
CA PRO A 71 6.24 -16.99 5.29
C PRO A 71 5.95 -16.73 3.80
N ASN A 72 5.10 -15.75 3.50
CA ASN A 72 4.74 -15.29 2.14
C ASN A 72 5.52 -14.03 1.70
N GLY A 73 6.39 -13.48 2.56
CA GLY A 73 7.10 -12.21 2.36
C GLY A 73 6.17 -11.01 2.17
N SER A 74 4.98 -11.00 2.78
CA SER A 74 4.02 -9.89 2.69
C SER A 74 4.52 -8.62 3.39
N ASP A 75 5.36 -8.78 4.40
CA ASP A 75 6.01 -7.73 5.18
C ASP A 75 6.93 -6.82 4.35
N GLU A 76 7.45 -7.33 3.24
CA GLU A 76 8.34 -6.59 2.33
C GLU A 76 7.62 -6.03 1.07
N ARG A 77 6.29 -5.91 1.13
CA ARG A 77 5.46 -5.38 0.03
C ARG A 77 4.70 -4.13 0.45
N GLY A 78 4.40 -3.27 -0.53
CA GLY A 78 3.63 -2.05 -0.29
C GLY A 78 4.36 -1.00 0.56
N CYS A 79 5.70 -1.08 0.65
CA CYS A 79 6.52 -0.16 1.42
C CYS A 79 6.71 1.22 0.76
N LEU A 80 6.37 1.33 -0.52
CA LEU A 80 6.48 2.55 -1.32
C LEU A 80 5.13 2.92 -1.89
N THR A 81 4.79 4.21 -1.80
CA THR A 81 3.64 4.82 -2.47
C THR A 81 4.01 6.18 -3.05
N VAL A 82 3.17 6.69 -3.94
CA VAL A 82 3.23 8.08 -4.40
C VAL A 82 2.00 8.81 -3.88
N ALA A 83 2.19 10.03 -3.38
CA ALA A 83 1.10 10.84 -2.86
C ALA A 83 1.36 12.34 -3.04
N PRO A 84 0.32 13.16 -3.27
CA PRO A 84 0.49 14.61 -3.41
C PRO A 84 0.99 15.29 -2.12
N ASP A 85 0.68 14.72 -0.95
CA ASP A 85 1.11 15.19 0.38
C ASP A 85 1.06 14.04 1.40
N MET A 86 1.53 14.27 2.64
CA MET A 86 1.52 13.23 3.68
C MET A 86 0.10 12.86 4.15
N ALA A 87 -0.88 13.75 4.02
CA ALA A 87 -2.26 13.43 4.37
C ALA A 87 -2.85 12.43 3.36
N ALA A 88 -2.58 12.62 2.07
CA ALA A 88 -2.99 11.72 1.00
C ALA A 88 -2.21 10.38 1.02
N ALA A 89 -0.96 10.40 1.47
CA ALA A 89 -0.19 9.18 1.70
C ALA A 89 -0.82 8.28 2.76
N ASN A 90 -1.74 8.82 3.56
CA ASN A 90 -2.46 8.09 4.59
C ASN A 90 -3.71 7.33 4.10
N PHE A 91 -3.85 7.07 2.80
CA PHE A 91 -5.00 6.35 2.25
C PHE A 91 -4.56 5.13 1.44
N VAL A 92 -4.77 3.93 2.00
CA VAL A 92 -4.29 2.63 1.49
C VAL A 92 -4.92 2.19 0.16
N HIS A 93 -6.08 2.75 -0.21
CA HIS A 93 -6.79 2.37 -1.44
C HIS A 93 -6.79 3.46 -2.51
N GLN A 94 -5.99 4.52 -2.34
CA GLN A 94 -5.92 5.60 -3.32
C GLN A 94 -4.64 5.49 -4.13
N TYR A 95 -4.78 5.00 -5.37
CA TYR A 95 -3.70 4.97 -6.34
C TYR A 95 -3.51 6.36 -6.95
N PHE A 96 -2.42 7.02 -6.60
CA PHE A 96 -1.98 8.22 -7.30
C PHE A 96 -1.02 7.84 -8.43
N HIS A 97 -1.23 8.40 -9.61
CA HIS A 97 -0.33 8.21 -10.74
C HIS A 97 0.84 9.21 -10.72
N GLU A 98 0.79 10.22 -9.84
CA GLU A 98 1.89 11.14 -9.60
C GLU A 98 1.88 11.68 -8.16
N GLY A 99 3.06 11.99 -7.63
CA GLY A 99 3.21 12.52 -6.28
C GLY A 99 4.64 12.48 -5.76
N TYR A 100 4.82 12.88 -4.50
CA TYR A 100 6.04 12.62 -3.76
C TYR A 100 6.15 11.14 -3.44
N ILE A 101 7.37 10.60 -3.52
CA ILE A 101 7.61 9.21 -3.13
C ILE A 101 7.66 9.15 -1.60
N VAL A 102 6.75 8.37 -1.03
CA VAL A 102 6.62 8.13 0.39
C VAL A 102 7.01 6.69 0.67
N PHE A 103 7.84 6.49 1.68
CA PHE A 103 8.29 5.19 2.14
C PHE A 103 7.81 4.94 3.57
N THR A 104 7.45 3.69 3.86
CA THR A 104 7.01 3.22 5.16
C THR A 104 7.86 2.03 5.62
N GLU A 105 8.45 2.11 6.82
CA GLU A 105 9.18 1.04 7.52
C GLU A 105 8.76 0.99 8.99
N GLY A 106 8.21 -0.16 9.39
CA GLY A 106 7.42 -0.31 10.60
C GLY A 106 6.36 0.79 10.75
N ASN A 107 6.47 1.59 11.80
CA ASN A 107 5.59 2.75 12.08
C ASN A 107 6.15 4.09 11.56
N ASN A 108 7.25 4.07 10.82
CA ASN A 108 7.87 5.27 10.31
C ASN A 108 7.47 5.47 8.85
N THR A 109 6.79 6.58 8.56
CA THR A 109 6.43 6.96 7.19
C THR A 109 7.01 8.32 6.86
N GLY A 110 7.60 8.49 5.68
CA GLY A 110 8.17 9.78 5.29
C GLY A 110 8.51 9.91 3.81
N LYS A 111 8.66 11.15 3.35
CA LYS A 111 9.08 11.46 1.97
C LYS A 111 10.56 11.14 1.78
N ILE A 112 10.93 10.63 0.60
CA ILE A 112 12.32 10.32 0.30
C ILE A 112 13.13 11.59 0.05
N CYS A 113 14.07 11.90 0.95
CA CYS A 113 14.98 13.03 0.88
C CYS A 113 16.27 12.70 0.11
N VAL A 114 16.75 13.65 -0.70
CA VAL A 114 17.97 13.49 -1.52
C VAL A 114 19.24 14.11 -0.89
N ASP A 115 19.16 14.65 0.33
CA ASP A 115 20.31 15.28 1.00
C ASP A 115 21.52 14.34 1.12
N SER A 116 21.27 13.04 1.36
CA SER A 116 22.33 12.02 1.42
C SER A 116 23.00 11.76 0.06
N LEU A 117 22.25 11.82 -1.04
CA LEU A 117 22.78 11.65 -2.41
C LEU A 117 23.66 12.82 -2.84
N ASN A 118 23.35 14.03 -2.34
CA ASN A 118 24.14 15.23 -2.64
C ASN A 118 25.42 15.33 -1.81
N SER A 119 25.51 14.58 -0.71
CA SER A 119 26.63 14.64 0.24
C SER A 119 27.73 13.63 -0.08
N SER A 120 27.45 12.59 -0.87
CA SER A 120 28.49 11.71 -1.37
C SER A 120 29.28 12.42 -2.47
N SER A 121 30.47 12.91 -2.12
CA SER A 121 31.45 13.53 -3.02
C SER A 121 32.01 12.57 -4.11
N LEU A 122 31.31 11.46 -4.39
CA LEU A 122 31.75 10.33 -5.21
C LEU A 122 30.87 10.09 -6.45
N MET A 123 29.72 10.76 -6.58
CA MET A 123 28.85 10.62 -7.75
C MET A 123 28.93 11.85 -8.65
N SER A 124 29.31 11.66 -9.92
CA SER A 124 29.10 12.69 -10.95
C SER A 124 27.60 12.88 -11.16
N THR A 125 27.19 14.06 -11.63
CA THR A 125 25.79 14.37 -11.99
C THR A 125 25.18 13.32 -12.92
N ALA A 126 25.98 12.76 -13.83
CA ALA A 126 25.56 11.67 -14.71
C ALA A 126 25.23 10.37 -13.96
N ARG A 127 26.02 9.98 -12.94
CA ARG A 127 25.72 8.78 -12.12
C ARG A 127 24.48 8.99 -11.26
N GLN A 128 24.29 10.20 -10.75
CA GLN A 128 23.10 10.55 -9.98
C GLN A 128 21.84 10.46 -10.84
N GLN A 129 21.87 10.97 -12.07
CA GLN A 129 20.74 10.88 -13.00
C GLN A 129 20.40 9.43 -13.35
N SER A 130 21.39 8.60 -13.68
CA SER A 130 21.16 7.19 -13.98
C SER A 130 20.59 6.42 -12.78
N PHE A 131 21.02 6.74 -11.56
CA PHE A 131 20.46 6.13 -10.35
C PHE A 131 18.98 6.49 -10.17
N LEU A 132 18.63 7.77 -10.35
CA LEU A 132 17.25 8.24 -10.23
C LEU A 132 16.32 7.55 -11.24
N GLU A 133 16.74 7.40 -12.49
CA GLU A 133 15.96 6.71 -13.51
C GLU A 133 15.72 5.24 -13.15
N ILE A 134 16.76 4.50 -12.76
CA ILE A 134 16.63 3.10 -12.34
C ILE A 134 15.73 2.98 -11.10
N PHE A 135 15.92 3.87 -10.13
CA PHE A 135 15.11 3.91 -8.92
C PHE A 135 13.63 4.20 -9.23
N GLY A 136 13.36 5.21 -10.08
CA GLY A 136 12.01 5.58 -10.48
C GLY A 136 11.30 4.47 -11.25
N GLU A 137 11.99 3.79 -12.17
CA GLU A 137 11.44 2.61 -12.85
C GLU A 137 11.11 1.49 -11.88
N SER A 138 12.03 1.18 -10.95
CA SER A 138 11.81 0.15 -9.93
C SER A 138 10.66 0.51 -9.00
N ALA A 139 10.52 1.79 -8.63
CA ALA A 139 9.45 2.29 -7.76
C ALA A 139 8.09 2.23 -8.47
N CYS A 140 7.99 2.66 -9.74
CA CYS A 140 6.74 2.53 -10.49
C CYS A 140 6.30 1.06 -10.58
N ARG A 141 7.23 0.15 -10.87
CA ARG A 141 6.93 -1.29 -10.96
C ARG A 141 6.50 -1.89 -9.62
N SER A 142 7.11 -1.49 -8.50
CA SER A 142 6.69 -1.99 -7.19
C SER A 142 5.29 -1.52 -6.80
N MET A 143 4.84 -0.38 -7.33
CA MET A 143 3.47 0.15 -7.19
C MET A 143 2.52 -0.32 -8.30
N SER A 144 2.89 -1.36 -9.08
CA SER A 144 2.09 -1.93 -10.17
C SER A 144 1.87 -1.02 -11.40
N TYR A 145 2.71 0.00 -11.60
CA TYR A 145 2.74 0.77 -12.83
C TYR A 145 3.79 0.22 -13.80
N ARG A 146 3.45 0.10 -15.09
CA ARG A 146 4.39 -0.38 -16.11
C ARG A 146 5.40 0.66 -16.57
N ILE A 147 5.01 1.93 -16.56
CA ILE A 147 5.74 3.00 -17.23
C ILE A 147 6.09 4.08 -16.20
N MET A 148 7.37 4.45 -16.14
CA MET A 148 7.81 5.67 -15.47
C MET A 148 7.77 6.81 -16.49
N GLU A 149 6.93 7.82 -16.24
CA GLU A 149 6.84 9.02 -17.09
C GLU A 149 7.95 10.01 -16.75
N ARG A 150 8.21 10.21 -15.46
CA ARG A 150 9.17 11.21 -14.96
C ARG A 150 9.54 10.97 -13.52
N ILE A 151 10.81 11.20 -13.20
CA ILE A 151 11.31 11.38 -11.84
C ILE A 151 12.06 12.71 -11.75
N GLU A 152 11.81 13.47 -10.68
CA GLU A 152 12.46 14.76 -10.46
C GLU A 152 12.62 15.09 -8.98
N ILE A 153 13.51 16.03 -8.69
CA ILE A 153 13.73 16.53 -7.32
C ILE A 153 12.92 17.81 -7.16
N ARG A 154 12.00 17.84 -6.19
CA ARG A 154 11.20 19.02 -5.85
C ARG A 154 11.49 19.48 -4.42
N ILE A 155 11.18 20.75 -4.15
CA ILE A 155 11.24 21.28 -2.79
C ILE A 155 9.91 20.98 -2.10
N ASP A 156 9.96 20.26 -1.00
CA ASP A 156 8.81 20.02 -0.14
C ASP A 156 8.47 21.29 0.64
N ASN A 157 7.21 21.71 0.54
CA ASN A 157 6.69 22.88 1.23
C ASN A 157 5.88 22.51 2.48
N GLU A 158 5.63 21.22 2.73
CA GLU A 158 4.81 20.74 3.86
C GLU A 158 5.54 20.83 5.21
N HIS A 159 4.99 21.58 6.16
CA HIS A 159 5.67 21.96 7.41
C HIS A 159 5.84 20.83 8.45
N SER A 160 5.19 19.67 8.25
CA SER A 160 5.16 18.55 9.22
C SER A 160 5.48 17.20 8.56
N ALA A 161 6.25 17.18 7.47
CA ALA A 161 6.63 15.93 6.83
C ALA A 161 7.82 15.27 7.55
N ASP A 162 7.65 13.99 7.88
CA ASP A 162 8.75 13.11 8.18
C ASP A 162 9.52 12.77 6.90
N TYR A 163 10.82 12.51 7.02
CA TYR A 163 11.71 12.24 5.90
C TYR A 163 12.48 10.94 6.08
N ALA A 164 12.68 10.24 4.97
CA ALA A 164 13.47 9.02 4.87
C ALA A 164 14.66 9.28 3.93
N HIS A 165 15.85 8.79 4.28
CA HIS A 165 17.03 8.91 3.42
C HIS A 165 17.29 7.63 2.65
N LEU A 166 17.69 7.76 1.39
CA LEU A 166 18.26 6.66 0.63
C LEU A 166 19.71 6.45 1.07
N THR A 167 19.99 5.32 1.71
CA THR A 167 21.37 4.85 1.88
C THR A 167 21.86 4.27 0.55
N GLU A 168 23.10 4.60 0.13
CA GLU A 168 23.66 4.13 -1.14
C GLU A 168 23.60 2.59 -1.34
N PRO A 169 23.49 2.10 -2.58
CA PRO A 169 23.22 0.69 -2.86
C PRO A 169 24.52 -0.12 -2.91
N ILE A 170 24.91 -0.76 -1.81
CA ILE A 170 25.80 -1.93 -1.90
C ILE A 170 25.23 -3.05 -1.01
N ARG A 171 24.52 -3.98 -1.68
CA ARG A 171 23.83 -5.20 -1.19
C ARG A 171 22.41 -5.02 -0.67
N TRP A 172 21.43 -5.02 -1.58
CA TRP A 172 20.08 -5.57 -1.41
C TRP A 172 19.28 -5.21 -0.14
N ARG A 173 19.68 -4.18 0.59
CA ARG A 173 19.04 -3.69 1.82
C ARG A 173 19.15 -2.17 1.79
N ALA A 174 18.08 -1.51 1.38
CA ALA A 174 17.92 -0.09 1.64
C ALA A 174 17.35 0.00 3.06
N THR A 175 18.12 0.50 4.01
CA THR A 175 17.63 0.74 5.37
C THR A 175 17.30 2.22 5.46
N PHE A 176 16.04 2.58 5.68
CA PHE A 176 15.62 3.96 5.63
C PHE A 176 15.75 4.58 7.02
N LEU A 177 16.85 5.28 7.24
CA LEU A 177 17.04 6.00 8.50
C LEU A 177 16.18 7.27 8.49
N ARG A 178 15.24 7.36 9.45
CA ARG A 178 14.57 8.62 9.81
C ARG A 178 15.65 9.68 10.04
N ALA A 179 15.66 10.72 9.22
CA ALA A 179 16.63 11.80 9.39
C ALA A 179 16.10 13.13 8.83
N PRO A 180 16.50 14.25 9.43
CA PRO A 180 16.04 15.57 9.00
C PRO A 180 16.48 15.85 7.56
N CYS A 181 15.58 16.41 6.75
CA CYS A 181 15.87 16.86 5.38
C CYS A 181 16.06 18.38 5.37
N ARG A 182 17.29 18.86 5.53
CA ARG A 182 17.59 20.30 5.74
C ARG A 182 17.26 21.13 4.51
N LYS A 183 17.54 20.60 3.31
CA LYS A 183 17.22 21.30 2.05
C LYS A 183 15.78 21.07 1.60
N ARG A 184 15.05 20.17 2.25
CA ARG A 184 13.68 19.75 1.87
C ARG A 184 13.57 19.32 0.41
N GLN A 185 14.67 18.82 -0.16
CA GLN A 185 14.69 18.30 -1.51
C GLN A 185 14.24 16.83 -1.48
N VAL A 186 13.12 16.55 -2.11
CA VAL A 186 12.47 15.23 -2.09
C VAL A 186 12.17 14.74 -3.51
N LEU A 187 12.04 13.43 -3.65
CA LEU A 187 11.71 12.81 -4.94
C LEU A 187 10.22 12.94 -5.26
N TYR A 188 9.93 13.36 -6.48
CA TYR A 188 8.61 13.37 -7.09
C TYR A 188 8.61 12.43 -8.30
N LEU A 189 7.60 11.58 -8.40
CA LEU A 189 7.50 10.52 -9.39
C LEU A 189 6.14 10.59 -10.08
N SER A 190 6.14 10.32 -11.38
CA SER A 190 4.94 10.14 -12.18
C SER A 190 5.06 8.81 -12.92
N CYS A 191 4.03 7.99 -12.79
CA CYS A 191 3.92 6.66 -13.38
C CYS A 191 2.63 6.56 -14.21
N SER A 192 2.63 5.69 -15.21
CA SER A 192 1.45 5.40 -16.03
C SER A 192 1.34 3.90 -16.34
N GLY A 193 0.20 3.52 -16.92
CA GLY A 193 -0.08 2.11 -17.23
C GLY A 193 -0.22 1.24 -15.99
N LEU A 194 -1.07 1.68 -15.04
CA LEU A 194 -1.44 0.87 -13.87
C LEU A 194 -1.97 -0.50 -14.33
N GLU A 195 -1.40 -1.57 -13.78
CA GLU A 195 -1.83 -2.93 -14.06
C GLU A 195 -3.03 -3.30 -13.18
N CYS A 196 -4.11 -3.70 -13.83
CA CYS A 196 -5.28 -4.28 -13.18
C CYS A 196 -5.22 -5.82 -13.21
N GLY A 197 -6.06 -6.48 -12.40
CA GLY A 197 -6.14 -7.93 -12.34
C GLY A 197 -5.06 -8.60 -11.47
N ASN A 198 -4.23 -7.81 -10.78
CA ASN A 198 -3.31 -8.31 -9.77
C ASN A 198 -4.05 -8.54 -8.46
N ARG A 199 -3.91 -9.73 -7.88
CA ARG A 199 -4.44 -10.02 -6.54
C ARG A 199 -3.50 -9.43 -5.48
N PRO A 200 -4.03 -8.85 -4.39
CA PRO A 200 -3.27 -8.66 -3.16
C PRO A 200 -2.62 -9.98 -2.77
N VAL A 201 -1.44 -9.92 -2.13
CA VAL A 201 -0.71 -11.14 -1.72
C VAL A 201 -1.33 -11.72 -0.46
N HIS A 202 -2.56 -12.22 -0.62
CA HIS A 202 -3.22 -13.08 0.33
C HIS A 202 -2.92 -14.53 -0.09
N MET A 203 -1.98 -15.16 0.60
CA MET A 203 -1.78 -16.61 0.48
C MET A 203 -2.42 -17.26 1.70
N HIS A 204 -3.54 -17.96 1.49
CA HIS A 204 -4.15 -18.69 2.58
C HIS A 204 -3.16 -19.76 3.11
N PRO A 205 -2.90 -19.84 4.42
CA PRO A 205 -1.97 -20.80 5.04
C PRO A 205 -2.28 -22.26 4.73
N ASP A 206 -3.57 -22.59 4.57
CA ASP A 206 -4.06 -23.96 4.34
C ASP A 206 -4.17 -24.35 2.86
N ARG A 207 -3.56 -23.60 1.94
CA ARG A 207 -3.63 -23.89 0.49
C ARG A 207 -2.30 -24.37 -0.10
N PRO A 208 -1.76 -25.56 0.28
CA PRO A 208 -0.66 -26.17 -0.44
C PRO A 208 -1.16 -26.74 -1.76
N GLY A 209 -1.14 -25.93 -2.83
CA GLY A 209 -0.97 -26.34 -4.24
C GLY A 209 -1.86 -27.41 -4.90
N THR A 210 -2.76 -28.10 -4.20
CA THR A 210 -3.50 -29.25 -4.73
C THR A 210 -4.93 -29.26 -4.18
N ASP A 211 -5.87 -28.97 -5.07
CA ASP A 211 -7.33 -28.96 -4.89
C ASP A 211 -7.97 -27.64 -4.42
N LEU A 212 -8.00 -26.67 -5.34
CA LEU A 212 -8.62 -25.34 -5.21
C LEU A 212 -10.16 -25.35 -5.34
N THR A 213 -10.81 -26.51 -5.47
CA THR A 213 -12.21 -26.58 -5.96
C THR A 213 -13.30 -26.66 -4.88
N LEU A 214 -12.93 -26.76 -3.59
CA LEU A 214 -13.89 -27.09 -2.52
C LEU A 214 -14.00 -26.07 -1.37
N LEU A 215 -13.24 -24.97 -1.39
CA LEU A 215 -13.29 -23.95 -0.34
C LEU A 215 -13.98 -22.66 -0.82
N PRO A 216 -14.82 -22.01 0.02
CA PRO A 216 -15.36 -20.69 -0.29
C PRO A 216 -14.25 -19.65 -0.51
N SER A 217 -14.49 -18.66 -1.36
CA SER A 217 -13.60 -17.51 -1.53
C SER A 217 -13.59 -16.64 -0.27
N ALA A 218 -12.42 -16.15 0.11
CA ALA A 218 -12.23 -15.20 1.21
C ALA A 218 -12.27 -13.74 0.72
N HIS A 219 -12.28 -12.81 1.67
CA HIS A 219 -12.09 -11.38 1.36
C HIS A 219 -10.75 -11.18 0.62
N GLY A 220 -10.71 -10.26 -0.34
CA GLY A 220 -9.53 -9.99 -1.19
C GLY A 220 -9.14 -11.06 -2.22
N ASP A 221 -9.73 -12.28 -2.24
CA ASP A 221 -9.46 -13.29 -3.28
C ASP A 221 -9.81 -12.77 -4.70
N TRP A 222 -10.84 -11.91 -4.78
CA TRP A 222 -11.37 -11.31 -6.01
C TRP A 222 -11.69 -9.83 -5.82
N PRO A 223 -10.68 -8.94 -5.77
CA PRO A 223 -10.88 -7.52 -5.45
C PRO A 223 -11.77 -6.77 -6.45
N TRP A 224 -11.84 -7.27 -7.69
CA TRP A 224 -12.68 -6.72 -8.75
C TRP A 224 -14.10 -7.27 -8.75
N PHE A 225 -14.47 -8.21 -7.88
CA PHE A 225 -15.83 -8.71 -7.80
C PHE A 225 -16.75 -7.70 -7.13
N ALA A 226 -17.90 -7.43 -7.73
CA ALA A 226 -18.92 -6.56 -7.19
C ALA A 226 -20.31 -7.22 -7.28
N ALA A 227 -21.15 -6.94 -6.29
CA ALA A 227 -22.55 -7.36 -6.28
C ALA A 227 -23.46 -6.14 -6.50
N LEU A 228 -24.35 -6.22 -7.47
CA LEU A 228 -25.39 -5.24 -7.70
C LEU A 228 -26.61 -5.60 -6.85
N ILE A 229 -27.02 -4.69 -5.97
CA ILE A 229 -28.13 -4.89 -5.03
C ILE A 229 -29.28 -3.95 -5.42
N ARG A 230 -30.49 -4.52 -5.53
CA ARG A 230 -31.73 -3.78 -5.78
C ARG A 230 -32.71 -4.07 -4.66
N ASP A 231 -33.21 -3.03 -4.00
CA ASP A 231 -34.19 -3.13 -2.90
C ASP A 231 -33.73 -4.09 -1.77
N GLY A 232 -32.42 -4.10 -1.49
CA GLY A 232 -31.81 -4.97 -0.48
C GLY A 232 -31.59 -6.42 -0.91
N VAL A 233 -31.88 -6.76 -2.17
CA VAL A 233 -31.73 -8.11 -2.74
C VAL A 233 -30.63 -8.10 -3.79
N HIS A 234 -29.77 -9.13 -3.79
CA HIS A 234 -28.81 -9.34 -4.88
C HIS A 234 -29.55 -9.48 -6.21
N ALA A 235 -29.18 -8.65 -7.18
CA ALA A 235 -29.77 -8.63 -8.51
C ALA A 235 -28.85 -9.31 -9.53
N CYS A 236 -27.56 -8.95 -9.51
CA CYS A 236 -26.56 -9.44 -10.45
C CYS A 236 -25.14 -9.29 -9.92
N ASP A 237 -24.22 -10.03 -10.55
CA ASP A 237 -22.79 -9.87 -10.35
C ASP A 237 -22.21 -8.85 -11.35
N ALA A 238 -21.11 -8.23 -10.98
CA ALA A 238 -20.37 -7.29 -11.80
C ALA A 238 -18.86 -7.39 -11.55
N THR A 239 -18.07 -6.87 -12.48
CA THR A 239 -16.62 -6.80 -12.40
C THR A 239 -16.17 -5.35 -12.48
N LEU A 240 -15.38 -4.90 -11.51
CA LEU A 240 -14.69 -3.61 -11.53
C LEU A 240 -13.63 -3.60 -12.64
N VAL A 241 -13.80 -2.70 -13.60
CA VAL A 241 -12.89 -2.53 -14.75
C VAL A 241 -12.15 -1.20 -14.73
N ALA A 242 -12.65 -0.22 -13.98
CA ALA A 242 -11.96 1.02 -13.63
C ALA A 242 -12.49 1.57 -12.29
N ASP A 243 -11.88 2.65 -11.79
CA ASP A 243 -12.22 3.33 -10.54
C ASP A 243 -13.72 3.64 -10.34
N GLN A 244 -14.44 3.95 -11.43
CA GLN A 244 -15.87 4.27 -11.41
C GLN A 244 -16.69 3.45 -12.42
N TRP A 245 -16.13 2.37 -12.95
CA TRP A 245 -16.79 1.57 -13.99
C TRP A 245 -16.88 0.09 -13.61
N LEU A 246 -18.11 -0.43 -13.67
CA LEU A 246 -18.44 -1.83 -13.51
C LEU A 246 -18.89 -2.41 -14.86
N LEU A 247 -18.46 -3.63 -15.14
CA LEU A 247 -18.92 -4.45 -16.26
C LEU A 247 -19.90 -5.51 -15.73
N THR A 248 -21.08 -5.62 -16.33
CA THR A 248 -22.11 -6.63 -16.00
C THR A 248 -22.92 -7.00 -17.25
N ALA A 249 -23.81 -7.97 -17.15
CA ALA A 249 -24.71 -8.36 -18.23
C ALA A 249 -25.84 -7.33 -18.43
N SER A 250 -26.18 -7.01 -19.68
CA SER A 250 -27.28 -6.08 -19.99
C SER A 250 -28.63 -6.56 -19.46
N SER A 251 -28.85 -7.88 -19.43
CA SER A 251 -30.06 -8.51 -18.91
C SER A 251 -30.34 -8.20 -17.42
N CYS A 252 -29.34 -7.72 -16.68
CA CYS A 252 -29.51 -7.28 -15.29
C CYS A 252 -30.38 -6.02 -15.14
N PHE A 253 -30.54 -5.25 -16.21
CA PHE A 253 -31.29 -3.99 -16.23
C PHE A 253 -32.54 -4.05 -17.10
N ASP A 254 -32.81 -5.19 -17.75
CA ASP A 254 -34.03 -5.40 -18.53
C ASP A 254 -35.22 -5.64 -17.59
N GLY A 255 -35.81 -4.54 -17.11
CA GLY A 255 -37.06 -4.53 -16.38
C GLY A 255 -38.27 -4.35 -17.31
N TYR A 256 -38.81 -5.49 -17.77
CA TYR A 256 -40.09 -5.75 -18.45
C TYR A 256 -40.20 -5.51 -19.98
N LEU A 257 -40.41 -6.61 -20.72
CA LEU A 257 -41.53 -6.66 -21.65
C LEU A 257 -42.65 -7.45 -20.96
N ILE A 258 -43.58 -6.70 -20.36
CA ILE A 258 -45.02 -6.96 -20.13
C ILE A 258 -45.40 -8.37 -19.62
#